data_AF-A0A520YRR8-F1
#
_entry.id   AF-A0A520YRR8-F1
#
_cell.length_a   1.000
_cell.length_b   1.000
_cell.length_c   1.000
_cell.angle_alpha   90.00
_cell.angle_beta   90.00
_cell.angle_gamma   90.00
#
_symmetry.space_group_name_H-M   'P 1'
#
loop_
_entity.id
_entity.type
_entity.pdbx_description
1 polymer ?
#
loop_
_entity_poly.entity_id
_entity_poly.type
_entity_poly.pdbx_seq_one_letter_code
_entity_poly.pdbx_strand_id
1 'polypeptide(L)'
;MRKKWKRILWNQRRYSERETTGLTLHPEKTKIVDAIQEGGFDFLGYPFERGMRWPGKKSMNKLKEAIRHKTRRTSGESMKCVIGGINKSLRGWYEYFQHSHKTTYPRIDD
;
A
#
# COMPACT_ATOMS: atom_id res chain seq x y z
N MET A 1 16.79 -22.38 12.77
CA MET A 1 15.97 -21.50 11.91
C MET A 1 16.76 -20.47 11.09
N ARG A 2 17.75 -19.75 11.65
CA ARG A 2 18.54 -18.69 10.95
C ARG A 2 19.37 -19.11 9.70
N LYS A 3 19.75 -20.38 9.53
CA LYS A 3 20.64 -20.84 8.44
C LYS A 3 19.93 -21.01 7.08
N LYS A 4 18.65 -21.37 7.06
CA LYS A 4 17.85 -21.58 5.82
C LYS A 4 17.65 -20.27 5.05
N TRP A 5 17.40 -19.18 5.76
CA TRP A 5 17.10 -17.86 5.20
C TRP A 5 18.31 -17.13 4.63
N LYS A 6 19.50 -17.28 5.25
CA LYS A 6 20.77 -16.79 4.68
C LYS A 6 21.09 -17.45 3.33
N ARG A 7 20.70 -18.71 3.13
CA ARG A 7 20.90 -19.45 1.88
C ARG A 7 19.97 -18.98 0.75
N ILE A 8 18.73 -18.57 1.08
CA ILE A 8 17.79 -17.98 0.11
C ILE A 8 18.32 -16.64 -0.39
N LEU A 9 18.78 -15.76 0.51
CA LEU A 9 19.42 -14.49 0.16
C LEU A 9 20.63 -14.66 -0.76
N TRP A 10 21.50 -15.62 -0.43
CA TRP A 10 22.66 -15.95 -1.24
C TRP A 10 22.28 -16.45 -2.63
N ASN A 11 21.25 -17.29 -2.74
CA ASN A 11 20.77 -17.78 -4.03
C ASN A 11 20.09 -16.68 -4.85
N GLN A 12 19.23 -15.85 -4.26
CA GLN A 12 18.53 -14.76 -4.96
C GLN A 12 19.52 -13.75 -5.56
N ARG A 13 20.56 -13.38 -4.80
CA ARG A 13 21.65 -12.51 -5.27
C ARG A 13 22.45 -13.17 -6.40
N ARG A 14 22.71 -14.48 -6.28
CA ARG A 14 23.35 -15.27 -7.34
C ARG A 14 22.51 -15.39 -8.61
N TYR A 15 21.19 -15.34 -8.51
CA TYR A 15 20.28 -15.39 -9.67
C TYR A 15 20.17 -14.03 -10.38
N SER A 16 20.26 -12.89 -9.68
CA SER A 16 20.34 -11.58 -10.36
C SER A 16 21.72 -11.34 -10.99
N GLU A 17 22.78 -11.91 -10.42
CA GLU A 17 24.15 -11.87 -10.97
C GLU A 17 24.37 -12.87 -12.13
N ARG A 18 23.47 -13.84 -12.33
CA ARG A 18 23.41 -14.68 -13.53
C ARG A 18 22.64 -13.93 -14.62
N GLU A 19 23.35 -12.98 -15.18
CA GLU A 19 23.10 -12.22 -16.40
C GLU A 19 22.35 -13.01 -17.49
N THR A 20 21.04 -12.76 -17.62
CA THR A 20 20.39 -12.66 -18.94
C THR A 20 19.81 -11.26 -19.18
N THR A 21 19.84 -10.34 -18.20
CA THR A 21 19.14 -9.05 -18.29
C THR A 21 19.90 -7.82 -17.76
N GLY A 22 21.15 -7.91 -17.27
CA GLY A 22 21.93 -6.73 -16.85
C GLY A 22 21.37 -5.89 -15.69
N LEU A 23 20.49 -6.45 -14.84
CA LEU A 23 19.82 -5.70 -13.77
C LEU A 23 20.38 -6.05 -12.39
N THR A 24 20.96 -5.05 -11.72
CA THR A 24 21.49 -5.17 -10.35
C THR A 24 20.47 -4.73 -9.30
N LEU A 25 20.28 -5.54 -8.26
CA LEU A 25 19.43 -5.20 -7.12
C LEU A 25 20.06 -4.07 -6.28
N HIS A 26 19.28 -3.03 -5.98
CA HIS A 26 19.74 -1.92 -5.13
C HIS A 26 19.89 -2.38 -3.67
N PRO A 27 21.07 -2.18 -3.03
CA PRO A 27 21.38 -2.73 -1.72
C PRO A 27 20.48 -2.16 -0.61
N GLU A 28 20.06 -0.90 -0.71
CA GLU A 28 19.24 -0.27 0.34
C GLU A 28 17.74 -0.57 0.22
N LYS A 29 17.27 -0.87 -1.00
CA LYS A 29 15.84 -1.14 -1.28
C LYS A 29 15.47 -2.60 -1.04
N THR A 30 16.47 -3.47 -0.89
CA THR A 30 16.29 -4.92 -0.78
C THR A 30 16.65 -5.37 0.63
N LYS A 31 15.65 -5.54 1.48
CA LYS A 31 15.81 -6.05 2.85
C LYS A 31 14.90 -7.24 3.05
N ILE A 32 15.40 -8.29 3.72
CA ILE A 32 14.52 -9.35 4.24
C ILE A 32 13.92 -8.84 5.54
N VAL A 33 12.60 -8.78 5.59
CA VAL A 33 11.84 -8.42 6.78
C VAL A 33 10.93 -9.56 7.17
N ASP A 34 10.81 -9.82 8.47
CA ASP A 34 9.84 -10.76 9.01
C ASP A 34 8.46 -10.06 9.07
N ALA A 35 7.51 -10.55 8.27
CA ALA A 35 6.15 -10.00 8.19
C ALA A 35 5.32 -10.20 9.47
N ILE A 36 5.81 -11.03 10.41
CA ILE A 36 5.14 -11.38 11.66
C ILE A 36 5.60 -10.45 12.81
N GLN A 37 6.78 -9.84 12.69
CA GLN A 37 7.32 -8.93 13.70
C GLN A 37 6.87 -7.48 13.50
N GLU A 38 7.01 -6.70 14.57
CA GLU A 38 6.72 -5.26 14.58
C GLU A 38 7.69 -4.52 13.66
N GLY A 39 7.16 -3.63 12.82
CA GLY A 39 7.96 -2.91 11.82
C GLY A 39 8.16 -3.63 10.49
N GLY A 40 7.16 -4.39 10.03
CA GLY A 40 7.16 -5.20 8.80
C GLY A 40 7.53 -4.47 7.49
N PHE A 41 6.76 -4.62 6.40
CA PHE A 41 7.16 -4.02 5.12
C PHE A 41 6.00 -3.48 4.29
N ASP A 42 6.29 -2.43 3.53
CA ASP A 42 5.34 -1.85 2.58
C ASP A 42 5.45 -2.56 1.22
N PHE A 43 4.33 -3.09 0.73
CA PHE A 43 4.26 -3.66 -0.60
C PHE A 43 2.96 -3.28 -1.30
N LEU A 44 3.07 -2.73 -2.51
CA LEU A 44 1.94 -2.25 -3.33
C LEU A 44 0.96 -1.32 -2.57
N GLY A 45 1.49 -0.49 -1.66
CA GLY A 45 0.67 0.44 -0.87
C GLY A 45 0.02 -0.18 0.38
N TYR A 46 0.35 -1.43 0.71
CA TYR A 46 -0.02 -2.11 1.94
C TYR A 46 1.18 -2.24 2.88
N PRO A 47 1.18 -1.59 4.05
CA PRO A 47 1.95 -2.04 5.19
C PRO A 47 1.46 -3.43 5.62
N PHE A 48 2.38 -4.39 5.60
CA PHE A 48 2.23 -5.72 6.19
C PHE A 48 2.88 -5.74 7.56
N GLU A 49 2.08 -6.00 8.59
CA GLU A 49 2.56 -6.07 9.97
C GLU A 49 1.74 -7.12 10.74
N ARG A 50 2.42 -8.01 11.47
CA ARG A 50 1.79 -9.06 12.30
C ARG A 50 0.76 -9.91 11.53
N GLY A 51 1.03 -10.17 10.23
CA GLY A 51 0.12 -10.91 9.35
C GLY A 51 -1.15 -10.16 8.93
N MET A 52 -1.29 -8.89 9.31
CA MET A 52 -2.38 -8.00 8.91
C MET A 52 -1.90 -7.03 7.84
N ARG A 53 -2.85 -6.58 7.00
CA ARG A 53 -2.61 -5.56 5.98
C ARG A 53 -3.60 -4.41 6.14
N TRP A 54 -3.08 -3.20 5.98
CA TRP A 54 -3.82 -1.95 6.11
C TRP A 54 -3.52 -1.09 4.89
N PRO A 55 -4.36 -0.11 4.53
CA PRO A 55 -3.96 0.89 3.55
C PRO A 55 -2.84 1.73 4.15
N GLY A 56 -1.76 1.94 3.38
CA GLY A 56 -0.66 2.78 3.83
C GLY A 56 -1.10 4.23 4.03
N LYS A 57 -0.45 4.94 4.96
CA LYS A 57 -0.73 6.36 5.25
C LYS A 57 -0.75 7.23 3.99
N LYS A 58 0.15 6.95 3.03
CA LYS A 58 0.21 7.66 1.74
C LYS A 58 -1.05 7.46 0.89
N SER A 59 -1.60 6.24 0.85
CA SER A 59 -2.85 5.95 0.14
C SER A 59 -4.04 6.65 0.80
N MET A 60 -4.12 6.59 2.13
CA MET A 60 -5.17 7.26 2.89
C MET A 60 -5.14 8.78 2.70
N ASN A 61 -3.97 9.41 2.78
CA ASN A 61 -3.82 10.84 2.54
C ASN A 61 -4.23 11.21 1.12
N LYS A 62 -3.87 10.38 0.12
CA LYS A 62 -4.29 10.58 -1.27
C LYS A 62 -5.81 10.51 -1.45
N LEU A 63 -6.49 9.60 -0.73
CA LEU A 63 -7.95 9.54 -0.72
C LEU A 63 -8.56 10.82 -0.12
N LYS A 64 -8.07 11.24 1.05
CA LYS A 64 -8.55 12.45 1.74
C LYS A 64 -8.36 13.69 0.88
N GLU A 65 -7.21 13.85 0.24
CA GLU A 65 -6.95 14.96 -0.69
C GLU A 65 -7.88 14.90 -1.92
N ALA A 66 -8.10 13.73 -2.51
CA ALA A 66 -9.02 13.59 -3.64
C ALA A 66 -10.47 13.96 -3.29
N ILE A 67 -10.93 13.64 -2.08
CA ILE A 67 -12.26 14.06 -1.58
C ILE A 67 -12.26 15.56 -1.32
N ARG A 68 -11.24 16.09 -0.64
CA ARG A 68 -11.10 17.53 -0.34
C ARG A 68 -11.16 18.41 -1.59
N HIS A 69 -10.55 17.98 -2.69
CA HIS A 69 -10.61 18.68 -3.96
C HIS A 69 -12.03 18.74 -4.56
N LYS A 70 -12.85 17.71 -4.32
CA LYS A 70 -14.25 17.65 -4.80
C LYS A 70 -15.22 18.39 -3.89
N THR A 71 -14.93 18.47 -2.60
CA THR A 71 -15.77 19.14 -1.60
C THR A 71 -15.24 20.54 -1.26
N ARG A 72 -14.73 21.27 -2.24
CA ARG A 72 -14.23 22.63 -2.02
C ARG A 72 -15.39 23.55 -1.66
N ARG A 73 -15.20 24.45 -0.67
CA ARG A 73 -16.24 25.40 -0.23
C ARG A 73 -16.76 26.33 -1.35
N THR A 74 -15.94 26.57 -2.36
CA THR A 74 -16.28 27.40 -3.53
C THR A 74 -16.66 26.55 -4.75
N SER A 75 -17.13 25.32 -4.54
CA SER A 75 -17.65 24.49 -5.63
C SER A 75 -18.99 25.03 -6.12
N GLY A 76 -19.11 25.28 -7.42
CA GLY A 76 -20.37 25.65 -8.08
C GLY A 76 -21.16 24.44 -8.59
N GLU A 77 -20.72 23.21 -8.28
CA GLU A 77 -21.37 21.99 -8.73
C GLU A 77 -22.59 21.66 -7.86
N SER A 78 -23.60 21.05 -8.48
CA SER A 78 -24.75 20.54 -7.71
C SER A 78 -24.33 19.47 -6.71
N MET A 79 -25.04 19.39 -5.58
CA MET A 79 -24.80 18.36 -4.56
C MET A 79 -24.80 16.94 -5.14
N LYS A 80 -25.70 16.66 -6.10
CA LYS A 80 -25.78 15.35 -6.79
C LYS A 80 -24.52 15.04 -7.59
N CYS A 81 -23.96 16.02 -8.29
CA CYS A 81 -22.71 15.85 -9.04
C CYS A 81 -21.54 15.55 -8.10
N VAL A 82 -21.43 16.29 -6.99
CA VAL A 82 -20.37 16.09 -5.99
C VAL A 82 -20.45 14.69 -5.38
N ILE A 83 -21.65 14.26 -4.95
CA ILE A 83 -21.87 12.90 -4.41
C ILE A 83 -21.49 11.83 -5.43
N GLY A 84 -21.92 11.98 -6.69
CA GLY A 84 -21.57 11.04 -7.76
C GLY A 84 -20.05 10.93 -7.98
N GLY A 85 -19.36 12.08 -7.98
CA GLY A 85 -17.90 12.14 -8.11
C GLY A 85 -17.16 11.51 -6.93
N ILE A 86 -17.65 11.69 -5.70
CA ILE A 86 -17.08 11.06 -4.50
C ILE A 86 -17.29 9.54 -4.56
N ASN A 87 -18.52 9.09 -4.80
CA ASN A 87 -18.87 7.66 -4.85
C ASN A 87 -18.01 6.88 -5.86
N LYS A 88 -17.73 7.46 -7.03
CA LYS A 88 -16.86 6.83 -8.03
C LYS A 88 -15.43 6.60 -7.53
N SER A 89 -14.88 7.55 -6.77
CA SER A 89 -13.54 7.39 -6.18
C SER A 89 -13.53 6.46 -4.99
N LEU A 90 -14.55 6.51 -4.14
CA LEU A 90 -14.69 5.59 -3.01
C LEU A 90 -14.80 4.15 -3.49
N ARG A 91 -15.58 3.88 -4.54
CA ARG A 91 -15.74 2.53 -5.10
C ARG A 91 -14.40 1.95 -5.58
N GLY A 92 -13.66 2.67 -6.41
CA GLY A 92 -12.37 2.19 -6.91
C GLY A 92 -11.32 2.02 -5.81
N TRP A 93 -11.32 2.91 -4.81
CA TRP A 93 -10.43 2.79 -3.66
C TRP A 93 -10.81 1.58 -2.80
N TYR A 94 -12.11 1.38 -2.53
CA TYR A 94 -12.61 0.24 -1.78
C TYR A 94 -12.29 -1.07 -2.48
N GLU A 95 -12.55 -1.23 -3.77
CA GLU A 95 -12.24 -2.45 -4.51
C GLU A 95 -10.76 -2.83 -4.42
N TYR A 96 -9.87 -1.83 -4.47
CA TYR A 96 -8.44 -2.06 -4.31
C TYR A 96 -8.08 -2.47 -2.88
N PHE A 97 -8.63 -1.78 -1.86
CA PHE A 97 -8.31 -1.95 -0.44
C PHE A 97 -9.28 -2.85 0.37
N GLN A 98 -10.24 -3.53 -0.28
CA GLN A 98 -11.31 -4.34 0.35
C GLN A 98 -10.79 -5.44 1.26
N HIS A 99 -9.56 -5.86 0.99
CA HIS A 99 -8.85 -6.94 1.64
C HIS A 99 -8.12 -6.50 2.92
N SER A 100 -8.27 -5.23 3.32
CA SER A 100 -7.66 -4.66 4.52
C SER A 100 -8.35 -5.14 5.79
N HIS A 101 -7.68 -4.98 6.93
CA HIS A 101 -8.25 -5.34 8.22
C HIS A 101 -9.52 -4.50 8.53
N LYS A 102 -10.53 -5.13 9.16
CA LYS A 102 -11.87 -4.56 9.39
C LYS A 102 -11.91 -3.20 10.10
N THR A 103 -10.92 -2.90 10.92
CA THR A 103 -10.79 -1.65 11.68
C THR A 103 -10.29 -0.46 10.84
N THR A 104 -9.98 -0.67 9.56
CA THR A 104 -9.58 0.39 8.64
C THR A 104 -10.72 1.37 8.34
N TYR A 105 -11.93 0.88 8.09
CA TYR A 105 -13.04 1.70 7.58
C TYR A 105 -13.61 2.71 8.58
N PRO A 106 -13.85 2.35 9.86
CA PRO A 106 -14.37 3.32 10.84
C PRO A 106 -13.47 4.56 10.99
N ARG A 107 -12.15 4.39 10.91
CA ARG A 107 -11.16 5.50 11.00
C ARG A 107 -11.14 6.44 9.79
N ILE A 108 -11.82 6.08 8.70
CA ILE A 108 -11.89 6.89 7.48
C ILE A 108 -13.15 7.73 7.47
N ASP A 109 -14.22 7.25 8.09
CA ASP A 109 -15.52 7.91 8.15
C ASP A 109 -15.60 8.96 9.28
N ASP A 110 -14.72 8.88 10.28
CA ASP A 110 -14.49 9.89 11.33
C ASP A 110 -13.71 11.13 10.82
#